data_AF-A0A9W9L1Z5-F1
#
_entry.id   AF-A0A9W9L1Z5-F1
#
_cell.length_a   1.000
_cell.length_b   1.000
_cell.length_c   1.000
_cell.angle_alpha   90.00
_cell.angle_beta   90.00
_cell.angle_gamma   90.00
#
_symmetry.space_group_name_H-M   'P 1'
#
loop_
_entity.id
_entity.type
_entity.pdbx_description
1 polymer ?
#
loop_
_entity_poly.entity_id
_entity_poly.type
_entity_poly.pdbx_seq_one_letter_code
_entity_poly.pdbx_strand_id
1 'polypeptide(L)'
;MSASGSLADQAVVHAYRHLYRQGLRTIRYATPGRHVLRSTLRTSFRSTPRDEFDPSRIANTLRFLERAADATGFEHKIVKNLLFARYWELPNIAKESRT
;
A
#
# COMPACT_ATOMS: atom_id res chain seq x y z
N MET A 1 5.26 -0.74 -32.05
CA MET A 1 5.90 -1.02 -30.74
C MET A 1 5.00 -0.54 -29.58
N SER A 2 3.78 -1.09 -29.40
CA SER A 2 2.82 -0.50 -28.42
C SER A 2 2.05 -1.52 -27.56
N ALA A 3 2.28 -2.83 -27.72
CA ALA A 3 1.57 -3.85 -26.94
C ALA A 3 2.20 -4.12 -25.56
N SER A 4 3.53 -4.04 -25.44
CA SER A 4 4.26 -4.33 -24.20
C SER A 4 4.02 -3.29 -23.10
N GLY A 5 3.94 -2.00 -23.46
CA GLY A 5 3.63 -0.93 -22.51
C GLY A 5 2.23 -1.04 -21.90
N SER A 6 1.23 -1.47 -22.69
CA SER A 6 -0.14 -1.63 -22.21
C SER A 6 -0.29 -2.76 -21.18
N LEU A 7 0.41 -3.88 -21.37
CA LEU A 7 0.39 -5.01 -20.44
C LEU A 7 1.10 -4.70 -19.12
N ALA A 8 2.25 -4.03 -19.18
CA ALA A 8 2.95 -3.55 -17.99
C ALA A 8 2.08 -2.57 -17.19
N ASP A 9 1.37 -1.68 -17.88
CA ASP A 9 0.45 -0.72 -17.26
C ASP A 9 -0.72 -1.40 -16.55
N GLN A 10 -1.29 -2.43 -17.17
CA GLN A 10 -2.34 -3.24 -16.54
C GLN A 10 -1.81 -3.95 -15.29
N ALA A 11 -0.61 -4.54 -15.35
CA ALA A 11 0.00 -5.21 -14.20
C ALA A 11 0.18 -4.27 -13.00
N VAL A 12 0.63 -3.04 -13.23
CA VAL A 12 0.74 -2.00 -12.17
C VAL A 12 -0.62 -1.67 -11.57
N VAL A 13 -1.64 -1.47 -12.40
CA VAL A 13 -3.02 -1.19 -11.93
C VAL A 13 -3.60 -2.35 -11.14
N HIS A 14 -3.37 -3.59 -11.59
CA HIS A 14 -3.79 -4.79 -10.88
C HIS A 14 -3.08 -4.91 -9.53
N ALA A 15 -1.76 -4.74 -9.49
CA ALA A 15 -0.97 -4.74 -8.26
C ALA A 15 -1.50 -3.72 -7.24
N TYR A 16 -1.74 -2.47 -7.67
CA TYR A 16 -2.34 -1.44 -6.83
C TYR A 16 -3.70 -1.88 -6.25
N ARG A 17 -4.59 -2.39 -7.11
CA ARG A 17 -5.93 -2.84 -6.70
C ARG A 17 -5.88 -4.01 -5.73
N HIS A 18 -5.01 -4.99 -5.96
CA HIS A 18 -4.85 -6.14 -5.08
C HIS A 18 -4.32 -5.72 -3.71
N LEU A 19 -3.24 -4.94 -3.66
CA LEU A 19 -2.69 -4.44 -2.41
C LEU A 19 -3.70 -3.59 -1.63
N TYR A 20 -4.44 -2.72 -2.32
CA TYR A 20 -5.44 -1.87 -1.68
C TYR A 20 -6.58 -2.68 -1.06
N ARG A 21 -7.18 -3.60 -1.83
CA ARG A 21 -8.29 -4.44 -1.32
C ARG A 21 -7.83 -5.34 -0.18
N GLN A 22 -6.66 -5.96 -0.32
CA GLN A 22 -6.16 -6.86 0.70
C GLN A 22 -5.77 -6.11 1.97
N GLY A 23 -5.08 -4.97 1.84
CA GLY A 23 -4.75 -4.12 2.98
C GLY A 23 -6.00 -3.62 3.72
N LEU A 24 -7.07 -3.25 3.02
CA LEU A 24 -8.35 -2.88 3.66
C LEU A 24 -8.96 -4.01 4.47
N ARG A 25 -8.91 -5.24 3.96
CA ARG A 25 -9.35 -6.45 4.68
C ARG A 25 -8.50 -6.69 5.91
N THR A 26 -7.17 -6.62 5.79
CA THR A 26 -6.23 -6.77 6.90
C THR A 26 -6.57 -5.85 8.06
N ILE A 27 -6.89 -4.58 7.79
CA ILE A 27 -7.22 -3.60 8.84
C ILE A 27 -8.71 -3.54 9.19
N ARG A 28 -9.52 -4.47 8.67
CA ARG A 28 -10.98 -4.50 8.85
C ARG A 28 -11.65 -3.15 8.57
N TYR A 29 -11.17 -2.44 7.54
CA TYR A 29 -11.67 -1.13 7.10
C TYR A 29 -11.63 -0.03 8.20
N ALA A 30 -10.80 -0.19 9.23
CA ALA A 30 -10.73 0.72 10.36
C ALA A 30 -10.23 2.14 9.98
N THR A 31 -10.77 3.14 10.66
CA THR A 31 -10.30 4.54 10.62
C THR A 31 -9.27 4.77 11.75
N PRO A 32 -8.20 5.57 11.56
CA PRO A 32 -7.83 6.31 10.35
C PRO A 32 -7.10 5.47 9.28
N GLY A 33 -6.75 4.21 9.61
CA GLY A 33 -5.88 3.35 8.79
C GLY A 33 -6.28 3.23 7.32
N ARG A 34 -7.57 3.14 6.99
CA ARG A 34 -8.03 3.02 5.59
C ARG A 34 -7.65 4.22 4.72
N HIS A 35 -7.64 5.42 5.29
CA HIS A 35 -7.31 6.64 4.58
C HIS A 35 -5.81 6.75 4.38
N VAL A 36 -5.05 6.42 5.42
CA VAL A 36 -3.58 6.38 5.38
C VAL A 36 -3.09 5.33 4.39
N LEU A 37 -3.66 4.12 4.42
CA LEU A 37 -3.34 3.06 3.47
C LEU A 37 -3.56 3.52 2.02
N ARG A 38 -4.71 4.15 1.75
CA ARG A 38 -5.04 4.67 0.42
C ARG A 38 -4.04 5.73 -0.01
N SER A 39 -3.72 6.70 0.85
CA SER A 39 -2.77 7.77 0.51
C SER A 39 -1.37 7.21 0.30
N THR A 40 -0.89 6.32 1.17
CA THR A 40 0.42 5.67 1.05
C THR A 40 0.53 4.91 -0.26
N LEU A 41 -0.40 4.00 -0.57
CA LEU A 41 -0.37 3.25 -1.82
C LEU A 41 -0.49 4.17 -3.04
N ARG A 42 -1.37 5.18 -2.99
CA ARG A 42 -1.55 6.11 -4.11
C ARG A 42 -0.29 6.93 -4.37
N THR A 43 0.38 7.40 -3.33
CA THR A 43 1.63 8.15 -3.46
C THR A 43 2.73 7.24 -4.00
N SER A 44 2.98 6.08 -3.37
CA SER A 44 4.04 5.16 -3.79
C SER A 44 3.90 4.74 -5.26
N PHE A 45 2.70 4.32 -5.71
CA PHE A 45 2.49 3.92 -7.10
C PHE A 45 2.57 5.07 -8.12
N ARG A 46 2.47 6.32 -7.68
CA ARG A 46 2.57 7.50 -8.57
C ARG A 46 3.97 8.09 -8.59
N SER A 47 4.71 7.99 -7.49
CA SER A 47 6.08 8.50 -7.38
C SER A 47 7.12 7.52 -7.89
N THR A 48 6.85 6.21 -7.83
CA THR A 48 7.80 5.17 -8.25
C THR A 48 7.83 5.04 -9.77
N PRO A 49 9.01 5.13 -10.40
CA PRO A 49 9.23 4.83 -11.82
C PRO A 49 8.78 3.42 -12.21
N ARG A 50 8.38 3.23 -13.48
CA ARG A 50 7.82 1.94 -13.94
C ARG A 50 8.84 0.81 -14.02
N ASP A 51 10.11 1.14 -14.24
CA ASP A 51 11.25 0.23 -14.25
C ASP A 51 11.56 -0.35 -12.86
N GLU A 52 11.11 0.31 -11.79
CA GLU A 52 11.21 -0.22 -10.42
C GLU A 52 10.05 -1.18 -10.05
N PHE A 53 9.09 -1.40 -10.95
CA PHE A 53 7.99 -2.32 -10.69
C PHE A 53 8.47 -3.77 -10.67
N ASP A 54 8.41 -4.40 -9.50
CA ASP A 54 8.78 -5.80 -9.28
C ASP A 54 7.55 -6.64 -8.85
N PRO A 55 7.02 -7.49 -9.74
CA PRO A 55 5.90 -8.39 -9.42
C PRO A 55 6.16 -9.30 -8.22
N SER A 56 7.41 -9.71 -7.99
CA SER A 56 7.79 -10.61 -6.89
C SER A 56 7.67 -9.90 -5.53
N ARG A 57 8.04 -8.62 -5.47
CA ARG A 57 7.84 -7.77 -4.27
C ARG A 57 6.35 -7.60 -3.98
N ILE A 58 5.54 -7.33 -5.00
CA ILE A 58 4.08 -7.24 -4.86
C ILE A 58 3.50 -8.55 -4.30
N ALA A 59 3.88 -9.70 -4.86
CA ALA A 59 3.42 -11.01 -4.40
C ALA A 59 3.81 -11.30 -2.94
N ASN A 60 5.04 -10.96 -2.55
CA ASN A 60 5.49 -11.10 -1.17
C ASN A 60 4.68 -10.23 -0.21
N THR A 61 4.38 -8.98 -0.58
CA THR A 61 3.53 -8.09 0.22
C THR A 61 2.09 -8.60 0.31
N LEU A 62 1.52 -9.13 -0.78
CA LEU A 62 0.17 -9.72 -0.75
C LEU A 62 0.11 -10.91 0.21
N ARG A 63 1.07 -11.84 0.13
CA ARG A 63 1.16 -12.99 1.04
C ARG A 63 1.29 -12.55 2.51
N PHE A 64 2.04 -11.49 2.77
CA PHE A 64 2.12 -10.92 4.13
C PHE A 64 0.78 -10.35 4.58
N LEU A 65 0.08 -9.60 3.73
CA LEU A 65 -1.23 -9.02 4.05
C LEU A 65 -2.34 -10.07 4.22
N GLU A 66 -2.29 -11.18 3.47
CA GLU A 66 -3.12 -12.37 3.67
C GLU A 66 -2.96 -12.94 5.06
N ARG A 67 -1.72 -13.26 5.48
CA ARG A 67 -1.45 -13.73 6.85
C ARG A 67 -1.91 -12.74 7.91
N ALA A 68 -1.72 -11.43 7.66
CA ALA A 68 -2.16 -10.37 8.55
C ALA A 68 -3.68 -10.22 8.65
N ALA A 69 -4.44 -10.70 7.65
CA ALA A 69 -5.90 -10.65 7.64
C ALA A 69 -6.52 -11.86 8.35
N ASP A 70 -5.90 -13.03 8.25
CA ASP A 70 -6.45 -14.30 8.74
C ASP A 70 -6.52 -14.38 10.27
N ALA A 71 -5.57 -13.78 10.97
CA ALA A 71 -5.53 -13.75 12.44
C ALA A 71 -5.16 -12.37 12.97
N THR A 72 -5.62 -12.04 14.18
CA THR A 72 -5.13 -10.87 14.94
C THR A 72 -3.77 -11.15 15.59
N GLY A 73 -2.85 -11.68 14.79
CA GLY A 73 -1.48 -12.03 15.17
C GLY A 73 -0.51 -10.85 15.07
N PHE A 74 0.79 -11.17 15.00
CA PHE A 74 1.83 -10.15 14.92
C PHE A 74 1.76 -9.35 13.63
N GLU A 75 1.52 -9.98 12.49
CA GLU A 75 1.43 -9.34 11.18
C GLU A 75 0.30 -8.31 11.14
N HIS A 76 -0.86 -8.64 11.71
CA HIS A 76 -1.96 -7.69 11.88
C HIS A 76 -1.55 -6.46 12.69
N LYS A 77 -0.89 -6.70 13.84
CA LYS A 77 -0.41 -5.62 14.72
C LYS A 77 0.64 -4.76 14.03
N ILE A 78 1.55 -5.36 13.26
CA ILE A 78 2.56 -4.65 12.47
C ILE A 78 1.88 -3.70 11.48
N VAL A 79 0.94 -4.19 10.66
CA VAL A 79 0.24 -3.35 9.67
C VAL A 79 -0.52 -2.21 10.35
N LYS A 80 -1.27 -2.52 11.41
CA LYS A 80 -2.05 -1.51 12.13
C LYS A 80 -1.16 -0.43 12.74
N ASN A 81 -0.07 -0.82 13.40
CA ASN A 81 0.85 0.10 14.05
C ASN A 81 1.62 0.95 13.02
N LEU A 82 2.03 0.36 11.89
CA LEU A 82 2.66 1.10 10.80
C LEU A 82 1.74 2.21 10.28
N LEU A 83 0.47 1.89 10.01
CA LEU A 83 -0.49 2.90 9.53
C LEU A 83 -0.80 3.94 10.60
N PHE A 84 -0.80 3.56 11.88
CA PHE A 84 -0.99 4.49 12.98
C PHE A 84 0.21 5.44 13.14
N ALA A 85 1.45 4.93 13.08
CA ALA A 85 2.65 5.77 13.07
C ALA A 85 2.63 6.76 11.90
N ARG A 86 2.35 6.29 10.69
CA ARG A 86 2.19 7.15 9.50
C ARG A 86 1.09 8.20 9.67
N TYR A 87 -0.03 7.87 10.31
CA TYR A 87 -1.09 8.85 10.59
C TYR A 87 -0.57 10.02 11.43
N TRP A 88 0.26 9.76 12.43
CA TRP A 88 0.84 10.80 13.28
C TRP A 88 1.94 11.60 12.58
N GLU A 89 2.62 11.01 11.59
CA GLU A 89 3.60 11.72 10.76
C GLU A 89 2.95 12.69 9.76
N LEU A 90 1.78 12.37 9.20
CA LEU A 90 1.12 13.19 8.16
C LEU A 90 0.92 14.67 8.54
N PRO A 91 0.42 15.01 9.76
CA PRO A 91 0.36 16.40 10.22
C PRO A 91 1.72 17.09 10.29
N ASN A 92 2.79 16.35 10.60
CA ASN A 92 4.14 16.90 10.73
C ASN A 92 4.77 17.14 9.36
N ILE A 93 4.62 16.20 8.42
CA ILE A 93 5.09 16.35 7.03
C ILE A 93 4.45 17.56 6.35
N ALA A 94 3.14 17.77 6.56
CA ALA A 94 2.43 18.93 6.01
C ALA A 94 2.94 20.27 6.56
N LYS A 95 3.46 20.30 7.80
CA LYS A 95 4.07 21.50 8.40
C LYS A 95 5.48 21.74 7.86
N GLU A 96 6.31 20.69 7.79
CA GLU A 96 7.69 20.78 7.29
C GLU A 96 7.73 21.25 5.83
N SER A 97 6.85 20.75 4.96
CA SER A 97 6.81 21.16 3.54
C SER A 97 6.46 22.64 3.27
N ARG A 98 6.05 23.40 4.29
CA ARG A 98 5.69 24.83 4.19
C ARG A 98 6.75 25.77 4.76
N THR A 99 7.82 25.23 5.35
CA THR A 99 8.89 26.00 5.99
C THR A 99 10.12 25.98 5.09
#